data_AF-A0A9Q0X8M0-F1
#
_entry.id   AF-A0A9Q0X8M0-F1
#
_cell.length_a   1.000
_cell.length_b   1.000
_cell.length_c   1.000
_cell.angle_alpha   90.00
_cell.angle_beta   90.00
_cell.angle_gamma   90.00
#
_symmetry.space_group_name_H-M   'P 1'
#
loop_
_entity.id
_entity.type
_entity.pdbx_description
1 polymer ?
#
loop_
_entity_poly.entity_id
_entity_poly.type
_entity_poly.pdbx_seq_one_letter_code
_entity_poly.pdbx_strand_id
1 'polypeptide(L)'
;MLYVPKYRRAFSCARFNVMPSAMLEGRFKGTPLQNRTCPCGEGVETLAHVLLLCSFYREVRQELLFPMLVKKPGRSSDFYISLLLGDRDKQVTLLTAKFLAAAIKMRTTMILKL
;
A
#
# COMPACT_ATOMS: atom_id res chain seq x y z
N MET A 1 4.29 -18.72 -2.94
CA MET A 1 4.32 -18.59 -1.48
C MET A 1 5.39 -17.57 -1.09
N LEU A 2 5.07 -16.58 -0.26
CA LEU A 2 6.04 -15.60 0.23
C LEU A 2 6.87 -16.21 1.37
N TYR A 3 8.11 -16.60 1.08
CA TYR A 3 8.98 -17.27 2.07
C TYR A 3 9.54 -16.33 3.13
N VAL A 4 9.78 -15.06 2.78
CA VAL A 4 10.34 -14.08 3.72
C VAL A 4 9.24 -13.56 4.67
N PRO A 5 9.37 -13.71 6.01
CA PRO A 5 8.32 -13.36 6.96
C PRO A 5 7.82 -11.91 6.87
N LYS A 6 8.74 -10.94 6.71
CA LYS A 6 8.37 -9.51 6.61
C LYS A 6 7.46 -9.22 5.40
N TYR A 7 7.72 -9.86 4.26
CA TYR A 7 6.91 -9.69 3.05
C TYR A 7 5.55 -10.37 3.21
N ARG A 8 5.51 -11.58 3.78
CA ARG A 8 4.25 -12.27 4.08
C ARG A 8 3.35 -11.46 5.00
N ARG A 9 3.92 -10.91 6.08
CA ARG A 9 3.21 -10.06 7.03
C ARG A 9 2.66 -8.81 6.34
N ALA A 10 3.51 -8.06 5.62
CA ALA A 10 3.09 -6.83 4.94
C ALA A 10 1.95 -7.08 3.94
N PHE A 11 2.07 -8.13 3.14
CA PHE A 11 1.05 -8.50 2.17
C PHE A 11 -0.28 -8.89 2.83
N SER A 12 -0.22 -9.67 3.92
CA SER A 12 -1.41 -10.06 4.67
C SER A 12 -2.08 -8.84 5.31
N CYS A 13 -1.30 -7.94 5.92
CA CYS A 13 -1.82 -6.69 6.50
C CYS A 13 -2.56 -5.84 5.47
N ALA A 14 -2.04 -5.73 4.25
CA ALA A 14 -2.71 -4.99 3.18
C ALA A 14 -4.03 -5.65 2.77
N ARG A 15 -4.05 -6.98 2.56
CA ARG A 15 -5.27 -7.72 2.19
C ARG A 15 -6.38 -7.62 3.23
N PHE A 16 -6.03 -7.58 4.51
CA PHE A 16 -6.98 -7.41 5.62
C PHE A 16 -7.22 -5.94 5.99
N ASN A 17 -6.67 -5.00 5.23
CA ASN A 17 -6.81 -3.55 5.47
C ASN A 17 -6.41 -3.14 6.91
N VAL A 18 -5.33 -3.73 7.42
CA VAL A 18 -4.73 -3.47 8.75
C VAL A 18 -3.27 -3.00 8.61
N MET A 19 -2.93 -2.38 7.49
CA MET A 19 -1.64 -1.75 7.30
C MET A 19 -1.53 -0.49 8.19
N PRO A 20 -0.39 -0.25 8.87
CA PRO A 20 -0.11 1.01 9.55
C PRO A 20 -0.36 2.20 8.62
N SER A 21 -1.36 3.00 8.96
CA SER A 21 -1.87 4.12 8.17
C SER A 21 -2.82 4.96 9.02
N ALA A 22 -3.11 6.19 8.58
CA ALA A 22 -4.14 7.03 9.18
C ALA A 22 -5.53 6.36 9.14
N MET A 23 -5.76 5.44 8.19
CA MET A 23 -6.97 4.63 8.13
C MET A 23 -7.12 3.63 9.27
N LEU A 24 -6.03 3.02 9.71
CA LEU A 24 -6.04 2.09 10.84
C LEU A 24 -6.09 2.87 12.16
N GLU A 25 -5.25 3.89 12.31
CA GLU A 25 -5.21 4.73 13.52
C GLU A 25 -6.53 5.45 13.75
N GLY A 26 -7.11 6.04 12.70
CA GLY A 26 -8.38 6.75 12.79
C GLY A 26 -9.57 5.83 13.07
N ARG A 27 -9.50 4.54 12.72
CA ARG A 27 -10.49 3.55 13.15
C ARG A 27 -10.43 3.35 14.67
N PHE A 28 -9.24 3.21 15.22
CA PHE A 28 -9.04 3.02 16.65
C PHE A 28 -9.38 4.27 17.47
N LYS A 29 -9.00 5.46 16.98
CA LYS A 29 -9.23 6.75 17.66
C LYS A 29 -10.62 7.35 17.43
N GLY A 30 -11.48 6.72 16.62
CA GLY A 30 -12.79 7.28 16.26
C GLY A 30 -12.71 8.52 15.37
N THR A 31 -11.59 8.76 14.69
CA THR A 31 -11.41 9.91 13.78
C THR A 31 -12.33 9.77 12.55
N PRO A 32 -13.09 10.81 12.18
CA PRO A 32 -13.91 10.80 10.96
C PRO A 32 -13.09 10.50 9.70
N LEU A 33 -13.69 9.82 8.72
CA LEU A 33 -12.97 9.34 7.52
C LEU A 33 -12.22 10.46 6.78
N GLN A 34 -12.86 11.62 6.60
CA GLN A 34 -12.27 12.80 5.95
C GLN A 34 -11.00 13.33 6.64
N ASN A 35 -10.82 13.03 7.92
CA ASN A 35 -9.70 13.51 8.72
C ASN A 35 -8.57 12.46 8.81
N ARG A 36 -8.69 11.32 8.13
CA ARG A 36 -7.67 10.24 8.10
C ARG A 36 -6.67 10.49 6.97
N THR A 37 -6.02 11.65 7.02
CA THR A 37 -5.23 12.19 5.92
C THR A 37 -3.91 11.44 5.70
N CYS A 38 -3.49 11.35 4.46
CA CYS A 38 -2.20 10.78 4.10
C CYS A 38 -1.06 11.77 4.40
N PRO A 39 0.13 11.30 4.82
CA PRO A 39 1.30 12.15 4.99
C PRO A 39 1.74 12.92 3.73
N CYS A 40 1.32 12.49 2.54
CA CYS A 40 1.58 13.25 1.32
C CYS A 40 0.79 14.57 1.22
N GLY A 41 -0.18 14.80 2.12
CA GLY A 41 -1.07 15.96 2.10
C GLY A 41 -2.30 15.79 1.18
N GLU A 42 -2.39 14.71 0.41
CA GLU A 42 -3.43 14.51 -0.59
C GLU A 42 -4.47 13.48 -0.13
N GLY A 43 -5.57 13.96 0.42
CA GLY A 43 -6.76 13.14 0.72
C GLY A 43 -6.54 12.07 1.78
N VAL A 44 -7.41 11.05 1.75
CA VAL A 44 -7.46 9.98 2.75
C VAL A 44 -6.43 8.89 2.43
N GLU A 45 -5.72 8.38 3.45
CA GLU A 45 -4.68 7.34 3.32
C GLU A 45 -5.27 5.93 3.09
N THR A 46 -6.07 5.76 2.04
CA THR A 46 -6.62 4.47 1.64
C THR A 46 -5.54 3.57 1.02
N LEU A 47 -5.77 2.26 1.03
CA LEU A 47 -4.84 1.31 0.40
C LEU A 47 -4.69 1.57 -1.11
N ALA A 48 -5.78 1.97 -1.78
CA ALA A 48 -5.74 2.35 -3.19
C ALA A 48 -4.88 3.59 -3.43
N HIS A 49 -5.01 4.60 -2.57
CA HIS A 49 -4.15 5.78 -2.61
C HIS A 49 -2.67 5.38 -2.48
N VAL A 50 -2.32 4.58 -1.46
CA VAL A 50 -0.94 4.12 -1.23
C VAL A 50 -0.38 3.34 -2.43
N LEU A 51 -1.15 2.38 -2.95
CA LEU A 51 -0.70 1.48 -4.02
C LEU A 51 -0.59 2.16 -5.39
N LEU A 52 -1.42 3.16 -5.69
CA LEU A 52 -1.59 3.66 -7.06
C LEU A 52 -1.19 5.12 -7.25
N LEU A 53 -1.43 5.99 -6.26
CA LEU A 53 -1.47 7.45 -6.47
C LEU A 53 -0.44 8.20 -5.63
N CYS A 54 -0.28 7.82 -4.37
CA CYS A 54 0.41 8.59 -3.35
C CYS A 54 1.82 9.04 -3.76
N SER A 55 2.07 10.34 -3.76
CA SER A 55 3.38 10.92 -4.08
C SER A 55 4.46 10.51 -3.08
N PHE A 56 4.10 10.34 -1.81
CA PHE A 56 5.03 9.91 -0.75
C PHE A 56 5.64 8.53 -1.00
N TYR A 57 4.92 7.62 -1.68
CA TYR A 57 5.42 6.27 -2.03
C TYR A 57 5.86 6.16 -3.50
N ARG A 58 6.02 7.28 -4.23
CA ARG A 58 6.20 7.30 -5.69
C ARG A 58 7.43 6.52 -6.14
N GLU A 59 8.59 6.76 -5.56
CA GLU A 59 9.86 6.15 -6.00
C GLU A 59 9.81 4.63 -5.88
N VAL A 60 9.42 4.13 -4.70
CA VAL A 60 9.30 2.69 -4.44
C VAL A 60 8.20 2.06 -5.31
N ARG A 61 7.12 2.78 -5.59
CA ARG A 61 6.06 2.33 -6.51
C ARG A 61 6.57 2.22 -7.95
N GLN A 62 7.37 3.21 -8.40
CA GLN A 62 7.99 3.21 -9.72
C GLN A 62 8.95 2.03 -9.91
N GLU A 63 9.73 1.71 -8.88
CA GLU A 63 10.66 0.59 -8.92
C GLU A 63 9.92 -0.76 -8.93
N LEU A 64 8.96 -0.94 -8.01
CA LEU A 64 8.43 -2.28 -7.71
C LEU A 64 7.11 -2.59 -8.43
N LEU A 65 6.21 -1.62 -8.59
CA LEU A 65 4.86 -1.87 -9.13
C LEU A 65 4.73 -1.45 -10.58
N PHE A 66 5.31 -0.31 -10.95
CA PHE A 66 5.12 0.28 -12.28
C PHE A 66 5.46 -0.66 -13.45
N PRO A 67 6.52 -1.49 -13.42
CA PRO A 67 6.82 -2.44 -14.49
C PRO A 67 5.68 -3.44 -14.78
N MET A 68 4.80 -3.69 -13.81
CA MET A 68 3.62 -4.55 -13.97
C MET A 68 2.39 -3.77 -14.41
N LEU A 69 2.23 -2.55 -13.91
CA LEU A 69 1.08 -1.68 -14.23
C LEU A 69 1.12 -1.19 -15.68
N VAL A 70 2.31 -0.84 -16.19
CA VAL A 70 2.47 -0.36 -17.59
C VAL A 70 2.10 -1.41 -18.64
N LYS A 71 2.12 -2.70 -18.30
CA LYS A 71 1.70 -3.78 -19.20
C LYS A 71 0.19 -3.85 -19.40
N LYS A 72 -0.59 -3.10 -18.61
CA LYS A 72 -2.06 -3.11 -18.61
C LYS A 72 -2.60 -1.67 -18.56
N PRO A 73 -2.29 -0.80 -19.54
CA PRO A 73 -2.68 0.61 -19.49
C PRO A 73 -4.20 0.79 -19.54
N GLY A 74 -4.67 1.93 -19.04
CA GLY A 74 -6.08 2.35 -19.15
C GLY A 74 -7.09 1.54 -18.32
N ARG A 75 -6.63 0.71 -17.37
CA ARG A 75 -7.51 -0.06 -16.49
C ARG A 75 -7.98 0.77 -15.28
N SER A 76 -9.11 0.37 -14.70
CA SER A 76 -9.65 1.00 -13.49
C SER A 76 -8.77 0.74 -12.26
N SER A 77 -8.90 1.57 -11.23
CA SER A 77 -8.24 1.36 -9.95
C SER A 77 -8.55 -0.02 -9.36
N ASP A 78 -9.82 -0.45 -9.37
CA ASP A 78 -10.24 -1.74 -8.82
C ASP A 78 -9.60 -2.93 -9.53
N PHE A 79 -9.37 -2.82 -10.84
CA PHE A 79 -8.62 -3.83 -11.59
C PHE A 79 -7.20 -3.94 -11.06
N TYR A 80 -6.49 -2.82 -10.89
CA TYR A 80 -5.11 -2.85 -10.40
C TYR A 80 -5.02 -3.33 -8.95
N ILE A 81 -5.95 -2.93 -8.09
CA ILE A 81 -6.00 -3.43 -6.70
C ILE A 81 -6.21 -4.95 -6.70
N SER A 82 -7.13 -5.45 -7.51
CA SER A 82 -7.38 -6.89 -7.66
C SER A 82 -6.15 -7.63 -8.20
N LEU A 83 -5.42 -7.03 -9.15
CA LEU A 83 -4.16 -7.59 -9.67
C LEU A 83 -3.09 -7.67 -8.58
N LEU A 84 -2.87 -6.58 -7.85
CA LEU A 84 -1.79 -6.44 -6.88
C LEU A 84 -2.04 -7.29 -5.62
N LEU A 85 -3.27 -7.35 -5.13
CA LEU A 85 -3.63 -8.02 -3.87
C LEU A 85 -4.24 -9.41 -4.06
N GLY A 86 -4.47 -9.84 -5.30
CA GLY A 86 -5.22 -11.06 -5.62
C GLY A 86 -4.47 -12.37 -5.39
N ASP A 87 -3.15 -12.35 -5.15
CA ASP A 87 -2.32 -13.55 -4.91
C ASP A 87 -2.44 -14.62 -6.02
N ARG A 88 -2.61 -14.19 -7.27
CA ARG A 88 -2.78 -15.09 -8.44
C ARG A 88 -1.48 -15.33 -9.19
N ASP A 89 -0.56 -14.36 -9.13
CA ASP A 89 0.74 -14.41 -9.79
C ASP A 89 1.85 -14.26 -8.75
N LYS A 90 2.82 -15.18 -8.77
CA LYS A 90 3.90 -15.22 -7.78
C LYS A 90 4.81 -14.00 -7.84
N GLN A 91 5.09 -13.49 -9.04
CA GLN A 91 5.95 -12.32 -9.24
C GLN A 91 5.21 -11.05 -8.82
N VAL A 92 3.95 -10.89 -9.21
CA VAL A 92 3.11 -9.75 -8.78
C VAL A 92 2.98 -9.71 -7.28
N THR A 93 2.72 -10.86 -6.67
CA THR A 93 2.61 -10.99 -5.21
C THR A 93 3.91 -10.62 -4.51
N LEU A 94 5.06 -11.10 -5.01
CA LEU A 94 6.37 -10.78 -4.43
C LEU A 94 6.70 -9.29 -4.51
N LEU A 95 6.50 -8.68 -5.68
CA LEU A 95 6.80 -7.26 -5.89
C LEU A 95 5.85 -6.38 -5.07
N THR A 96 4.56 -6.73 -5.03
CA THR A 96 3.58 -6.04 -4.18
C THR A 96 3.94 -6.16 -2.71
N ALA A 97 4.33 -7.35 -2.24
CA ALA A 97 4.73 -7.55 -0.85
C ALA A 97 6.01 -6.78 -0.48
N LYS A 98 6.97 -6.66 -1.41
CA LYS A 98 8.18 -5.82 -1.23
C LYS A 98 7.80 -4.35 -1.11
N PHE A 99 6.93 -3.86 -2.00
CA PHE A 99 6.42 -2.49 -1.96
C PHE A 99 5.73 -2.21 -0.62
N LEU A 100 4.80 -3.07 -0.20
CA LEU A 100 4.07 -2.90 1.06
C LEU A 100 5.00 -2.92 2.27
N ALA A 101 6.00 -3.79 2.31
CA ALA A 101 6.96 -3.82 3.40
C ALA A 101 7.78 -2.52 3.48
N ALA A 102 8.16 -1.94 2.33
CA ALA A 102 8.82 -0.65 2.26
C ALA A 102 7.89 0.49 2.69
N ALA A 103 6.66 0.53 2.18
CA ALA A 103 5.66 1.53 2.54
C ALA A 103 5.37 1.54 4.05
N ILE A 104 5.21 0.36 4.66
CA ILE A 104 5.06 0.22 6.12
C ILE A 104 6.28 0.80 6.84
N LYS A 105 7.49 0.44 6.42
CA LYS A 105 8.73 0.95 7.04
C LYS A 105 8.80 2.47 6.97
N MET A 106 8.50 3.06 5.81
CA MET A 106 8.47 4.52 5.61
C MET A 106 7.45 5.19 6.53
N ARG A 107 6.23 4.65 6.60
CA ARG A 107 5.17 5.19 7.45
C ARG A 107 5.50 5.10 8.94
N THR A 108 6.01 3.97 9.40
CA THR A 108 6.43 3.79 10.79
C THR A 108 7.57 4.75 11.16
N THR A 109 8.52 4.97 10.25
CA THR A 109 9.62 5.93 10.48
C THR A 109 9.10 7.35 10.63
N MET A 110 8.05 7.73 9.91
CA MET A 110 7.38 9.03 10.12
C MET A 110 6.65 9.11 11.46
N ILE A 111 5.91 8.06 11.84
CA ILE A 111 5.17 8.05 13.12
C ILE A 111 6.13 8.20 14.30
N LEU A 112 7.30 7.56 14.26
CA LEU A 112 8.31 7.67 15.32
C LEU A 112 9.03 9.02 15.37
N LYS A 113 8.81 9.90 14.38
CA LYS A 113 9.39 11.25 14.33
C LYS A 113 8.41 12.35 14.72
N LEU A 114 7.15 11.99 14.98
CA LEU A 114 6.09 12.87 15.48
C LEU A 114 5.93 12.64 16.99
#